data_AF-A0AAU7MXR9-F1
#
_entry.id   AF-A0AAU7MXR9-F1
#
_cell.length_a   1.000
_cell.length_b   1.000
_cell.length_c   1.000
_cell.angle_alpha   90.00
_cell.angle_beta   90.00
_cell.angle_gamma   90.00
#
_symmetry.space_group_name_H-M   'P 1'
#
loop_
_entity.id
_entity.type
_entity.pdbx_description
1 polymer ?
#
loop_
_entity_poly.entity_id
_entity_poly.type
_entity_poly.pdbx_seq_one_letter_code
_entity_poly.pdbx_strand_id
1 'polypeptide(L)'
;MKKLVLTFVLLASVFIVMGSINAISNMEHFNFISKTGPKAPIESVYSVKYDDCITEEDLPEGFGLYTHQLTDQHVAWDYKKVSQSAKKYGASLDSTLKNLSTVDAHDFIHKTFQNAKSAVMDEDVSPIQKHYHYEIMRMCLERDKHLNQNMIGKL
;
A
#
# COMPACT_ATOMS: atom_id res chain seq x y z
N MET A 1 -26.19 16.91 -41.32
CA MET A 1 -26.25 15.85 -40.29
C MET A 1 -25.13 14.82 -40.50
N LYS A 2 -23.88 15.09 -40.04
CA LYS A 2 -22.76 14.12 -40.05
C LYS A 2 -21.69 14.42 -38.97
N LYS A 3 -22.05 15.09 -37.86
CA LYS A 3 -21.09 15.46 -36.79
C LYS A 3 -21.45 14.95 -35.40
N LEU A 4 -22.52 14.16 -35.28
CA LEU A 4 -23.02 13.64 -33.99
C LEU A 4 -22.66 12.17 -33.74
N VAL A 5 -21.91 11.52 -34.63
CA VAL A 5 -21.61 10.09 -34.51
C VAL A 5 -20.27 9.83 -33.81
N LEU A 6 -19.38 10.83 -33.70
CA LEU A 6 -18.04 10.62 -33.14
C LEU A 6 -17.93 10.78 -31.62
N THR A 7 -18.93 11.38 -30.96
CA THR A 7 -18.89 11.61 -29.51
C THR A 7 -19.36 10.42 -28.67
N PHE A 8 -19.94 9.38 -29.29
CA PHE A 8 -20.41 8.19 -28.57
C PHE A 8 -19.35 7.10 -28.36
N VAL A 9 -18.21 7.15 -29.07
CA VAL A 9 -17.14 6.14 -28.92
C VAL A 9 -16.25 6.40 -27.70
N LEU A 10 -16.20 7.65 -27.19
CA LEU A 10 -15.33 8.04 -26.07
C LEU A 10 -15.92 7.81 -24.68
N LEU A 11 -17.19 7.42 -24.56
CA LEU A 11 -17.86 7.22 -23.27
C LEU A 11 -17.97 5.75 -22.83
N ALA A 12 -17.46 4.80 -23.63
CA ALA A 12 -17.59 3.36 -23.35
C ALA A 12 -16.34 2.72 -22.69
N SER A 13 -15.29 3.48 -22.38
CA SER A 13 -14.07 2.94 -21.72
C SER A 13 -13.95 3.27 -20.23
N VAL A 14 -14.94 3.92 -19.63
CA VAL A 14 -15.01 4.14 -18.18
C VAL A 14 -16.04 3.16 -17.65
N PHE A 15 -15.61 1.96 -17.26
CA PHE A 15 -16.25 1.00 -16.31
C PHE A 15 -15.81 -0.45 -16.58
N ILE A 16 -14.50 -0.69 -16.73
CA ILE A 16 -13.94 -2.04 -16.55
C ILE A 16 -12.87 -2.00 -15.45
N VAL A 17 -13.29 -1.61 -14.25
CA VAL A 17 -12.61 -1.98 -12.99
C VAL A 17 -13.68 -2.15 -11.92
N MET A 18 -14.64 -3.05 -12.16
CA MET A 18 -15.57 -3.51 -11.12
C MET A 18 -16.06 -4.91 -11.48
N GLY A 19 -15.11 -5.83 -11.65
CA GLY A 19 -15.37 -7.16 -12.19
C GLY A 19 -14.36 -8.20 -11.74
N SER A 20 -14.03 -8.22 -10.46
CA SER A 20 -13.38 -9.36 -9.80
C SER A 20 -13.72 -9.38 -8.31
N ILE A 21 -15.02 -9.27 -8.00
CA ILE A 21 -15.55 -9.96 -6.82
C ILE A 21 -15.79 -11.39 -7.29
N ASN A 22 -14.75 -12.23 -7.19
CA ASN A 22 -14.98 -13.66 -7.20
C ASN A 22 -14.56 -14.23 -5.85
N ALA A 23 -15.50 -14.98 -5.31
CA ALA A 23 -15.51 -15.59 -3.99
C ALA A 23 -14.20 -16.28 -3.62
N ILE A 24 -13.71 -16.00 -2.41
CA ILE A 24 -13.08 -17.03 -1.58
C ILE A 24 -13.75 -16.95 -0.21
N SER A 25 -14.79 -17.77 -0.08
CA SER A 25 -15.18 -18.34 1.20
C SER A 25 -13.99 -19.14 1.74
N ASN A 26 -13.45 -18.72 2.89
CA ASN A 26 -12.95 -19.58 3.95
C ASN A 26 -12.56 -18.68 5.13
N MET A 27 -13.53 -18.46 6.02
CA MET A 27 -13.23 -18.15 7.41
C MET A 27 -12.56 -19.40 7.99
N GLU A 28 -11.24 -19.48 7.90
CA GLU A 28 -10.48 -20.34 8.80
C GLU A 28 -10.12 -19.53 10.03
N HIS A 29 -10.76 -19.94 11.11
CA HIS A 29 -10.52 -19.56 12.48
C HIS A 29 -9.04 -19.82 12.82
N PHE A 30 -8.20 -18.79 12.78
CA PHE A 30 -6.83 -18.90 13.27
C PHE A 30 -6.87 -18.93 14.79
N ASN A 31 -6.65 -20.14 15.34
CA ASN A 31 -6.38 -20.37 16.74
C ASN A 31 -5.14 -19.57 17.15
N PHE A 32 -5.35 -18.53 17.95
CA PHE A 32 -4.31 -17.77 18.63
C PHE A 32 -3.62 -18.68 19.65
N ILE A 33 -2.47 -19.26 19.27
CA ILE A 33 -1.53 -19.87 20.22
C ILE A 33 -0.45 -18.84 20.52
N SER A 34 -0.67 -18.06 21.57
CA SER A 34 0.39 -17.27 22.21
C SER A 34 1.45 -18.22 22.74
N LYS A 35 2.61 -18.28 22.07
CA LYS A 35 3.83 -18.83 22.66
C LYS A 35 4.64 -17.67 23.23
N THR A 36 4.53 -17.51 24.55
CA THR A 36 5.42 -16.69 25.35
C THR A 36 6.81 -17.34 25.43
N GLY A 37 7.86 -16.56 25.15
CA GLY A 37 9.25 -16.95 25.33
C GLY A 37 10.16 -15.71 25.29
N PRO A 38 10.99 -15.46 26.32
CA PRO A 38 11.51 -14.11 26.58
C PRO A 38 12.77 -13.80 25.79
N LYS A 39 12.84 -12.62 25.18
CA LYS A 39 14.09 -11.93 24.85
C LYS A 39 14.09 -10.55 25.50
N ALA A 40 15.18 -10.28 26.22
CA ALA A 40 15.41 -9.15 27.12
C ALA A 40 15.35 -7.77 26.42
N PRO A 41 15.13 -6.69 27.18
CA PRO A 41 14.55 -5.45 26.66
C PRO A 41 15.62 -4.55 26.04
N ILE A 42 15.44 -4.17 24.79
CA ILE A 42 15.89 -2.87 24.32
C ILE A 42 14.70 -1.95 24.60
N GLU A 43 14.85 -1.12 25.62
CA GLU A 43 13.86 -0.13 26.04
C GLU A 43 13.73 0.94 24.95
N SER A 44 12.96 0.64 23.90
CA SER A 44 12.26 1.67 23.16
C SER A 44 10.96 1.93 23.93
N VAL A 45 10.72 3.18 24.31
CA VAL A 45 9.48 3.64 24.96
C VAL A 45 8.35 3.69 23.91
N TYR A 46 8.21 2.62 23.15
CA TYR A 46 7.19 2.39 22.15
C TYR A 46 6.73 0.95 22.32
N SER A 47 5.70 0.75 23.13
CA SER A 47 4.98 -0.51 23.12
C SER A 47 4.33 -0.65 21.76
N VAL A 48 4.82 -1.58 20.97
CA VAL A 48 4.16 -2.03 19.74
C VAL A 48 2.73 -2.46 20.14
N LYS A 49 1.74 -1.81 19.55
CA LYS A 49 0.31 -2.07 19.76
C LYS A 49 -0.17 -3.28 18.97
N TYR A 50 0.45 -3.57 17.83
CA TYR A 50 0.10 -4.68 16.94
C TYR A 50 1.35 -5.52 16.62
N ASP A 51 1.30 -6.84 16.90
CA ASP A 51 2.43 -7.76 16.71
C ASP A 51 2.72 -8.07 15.23
N ASP A 52 1.79 -7.76 14.34
CA ASP A 52 1.83 -8.05 12.91
C ASP A 52 2.15 -6.81 12.06
N CYS A 53 2.78 -5.77 12.61
CA CYS A 53 3.15 -4.58 11.83
C CYS A 53 4.04 -4.90 10.62
N ILE A 54 3.86 -4.13 9.55
CA ILE A 54 4.70 -4.18 8.36
C ILE A 54 6.11 -3.74 8.75
N THR A 55 7.09 -4.56 8.36
CA THR A 55 8.51 -4.30 8.56
C THR A 55 9.23 -4.10 7.23
N GLU A 56 10.48 -3.66 7.29
CA GLU A 56 11.32 -3.56 6.08
C GLU A 56 11.65 -4.93 5.49
N GLU A 57 11.59 -6.00 6.31
CA GLU A 57 11.80 -7.38 5.88
C GLU A 57 10.63 -7.90 5.00
N ASP A 58 9.47 -7.25 5.07
CA ASP A 58 8.30 -7.59 4.24
C ASP A 58 8.39 -7.04 2.81
N LEU A 59 9.33 -6.13 2.55
CA LEU A 59 9.52 -5.50 1.26
C LEU A 59 10.24 -6.44 0.28
N PRO A 60 9.74 -6.62 -0.96
CA PRO A 60 10.37 -7.50 -1.92
C PRO A 60 11.65 -6.90 -2.50
N GLU A 61 12.48 -7.77 -3.07
CA GLU A 61 13.75 -7.37 -3.69
C GLU A 61 13.53 -6.31 -4.78
N GLY A 62 14.44 -5.33 -4.81
CA GLY A 62 14.36 -4.21 -5.74
C GLY A 62 13.58 -3.00 -5.23
N PHE A 63 12.95 -3.07 -4.04
CA PHE A 63 12.27 -1.92 -3.43
C PHE A 63 13.09 -0.61 -3.50
N GLY A 64 14.35 -0.65 -3.04
CA GLY A 64 15.24 0.52 -3.03
C GLY A 64 15.63 1.05 -4.42
N LEU A 65 15.69 0.18 -5.42
CA LEU A 65 15.99 0.57 -6.81
C LEU A 65 14.89 1.47 -7.36
N TYR A 66 13.64 1.09 -7.10
CA TYR A 66 12.49 1.80 -7.63
C TYR A 66 12.09 3.00 -6.78
N THR A 67 12.41 3.08 -5.49
CA THR A 67 12.02 4.21 -4.64
C THR A 67 13.08 5.30 -4.50
N HIS A 68 14.38 4.98 -4.64
CA HIS A 68 15.46 5.93 -4.31
C HIS A 68 16.53 6.16 -5.40
N GLN A 69 16.70 5.27 -6.38
CA GLN A 69 17.90 5.26 -7.25
C GLN A 69 17.66 5.60 -8.74
N LEU A 70 16.53 6.19 -9.11
CA LEU A 70 16.27 6.55 -10.52
C LEU A 70 16.99 7.85 -10.89
N THR A 71 18.24 7.73 -11.37
CA THR A 71 19.14 8.84 -11.69
C THR A 71 19.15 9.27 -13.15
N ASP A 72 18.43 8.59 -14.05
CA ASP A 72 18.45 8.91 -15.48
C ASP A 72 17.42 9.99 -15.87
N GLN A 73 17.89 11.09 -16.48
CA GLN A 73 17.19 12.37 -16.60
C GLN A 73 16.01 12.35 -17.59
N HIS A 74 16.00 11.44 -18.58
CA HIS A 74 14.86 11.24 -19.50
C HIS A 74 13.78 10.31 -18.92
N VAL A 75 14.21 9.27 -18.20
CA VAL A 75 13.33 8.35 -17.46
C VAL A 75 12.72 9.05 -16.23
N ALA A 76 13.44 10.02 -15.66
CA ALA A 76 13.04 10.76 -14.48
C ALA A 76 11.70 11.50 -14.62
N TRP A 77 11.30 11.94 -15.81
CA TRP A 77 10.05 12.71 -15.95
C TRP A 77 8.80 11.84 -15.82
N ASP A 78 8.79 10.68 -16.47
CA ASP A 78 7.67 9.73 -16.34
C ASP A 78 7.58 9.17 -14.93
N TYR A 79 8.72 8.84 -14.32
CA TYR A 79 8.75 8.42 -12.93
C TYR A 79 8.32 9.53 -11.98
N LYS A 80 8.75 10.79 -12.18
CA LYS A 80 8.30 11.95 -11.39
C LYS A 80 6.78 12.12 -11.46
N LYS A 81 6.18 11.97 -12.63
CA LYS A 81 4.71 12.02 -12.78
C LYS A 81 4.04 10.89 -11.99
N VAL A 82 4.60 9.69 -12.06
CA VAL A 82 4.06 8.55 -11.33
C VAL A 82 4.24 8.73 -9.83
N SER A 83 5.37 9.28 -9.35
CA SER A 83 5.53 9.66 -7.94
C SER A 83 4.52 10.74 -7.53
N GLN A 84 4.18 11.69 -8.41
CA GLN A 84 3.12 12.67 -8.14
C GLN A 84 1.74 12.00 -8.03
N SER A 85 1.44 11.05 -8.91
CA SER A 85 0.22 10.25 -8.82
C SER A 85 0.18 9.41 -7.54
N ALA A 86 1.28 8.78 -7.15
CA ALA A 86 1.41 8.06 -5.89
C ALA A 86 1.20 8.99 -4.69
N LYS A 87 1.77 10.20 -4.70
CA LYS A 87 1.52 11.21 -3.65
C LYS A 87 0.05 11.61 -3.55
N LYS A 88 -0.66 11.75 -4.68
CA LYS A 88 -2.11 12.01 -4.69
C LYS A 88 -2.87 10.83 -4.07
N TYR A 89 -2.49 9.61 -4.42
CA TYR A 89 -3.03 8.40 -3.77
C TYR A 89 -2.75 8.42 -2.26
N GLY A 90 -1.55 8.81 -1.83
CA GLY A 90 -1.21 8.97 -0.42
C GLY A 90 -2.13 9.93 0.34
N ALA A 91 -2.53 11.04 -0.28
CA ALA A 91 -3.52 11.95 0.31
C ALA A 91 -4.92 11.31 0.44
N SER A 92 -5.34 10.52 -0.55
CA SER A 92 -6.60 9.75 -0.48
C SER A 92 -6.52 8.64 0.58
N LEU A 93 -5.36 7.98 0.71
CA LEU A 93 -5.08 7.01 1.75
C LEU A 93 -5.21 7.67 3.13
N ASP A 94 -4.57 8.82 3.36
CA ASP A 94 -4.67 9.56 4.62
C ASP A 94 -6.11 9.95 4.95
N SER A 95 -6.86 10.40 3.95
CA SER A 95 -8.28 10.70 4.13
C SER A 95 -9.10 9.47 4.47
N THR A 96 -8.77 8.31 3.92
CA THR A 96 -9.44 7.04 4.21
C THR A 96 -9.16 6.63 5.66
N LEU A 97 -7.87 6.60 6.04
CA LEU A 97 -7.45 6.18 7.39
C LEU A 97 -8.03 7.05 8.50
N LYS A 98 -8.20 8.37 8.27
CA LYS A 98 -8.83 9.27 9.25
C LYS A 98 -10.29 8.94 9.56
N ASN A 99 -10.98 8.24 8.66
CA ASN A 99 -12.38 7.88 8.82
C ASN A 99 -12.57 6.43 9.32
N LEU A 100 -11.47 5.72 9.59
CA LEU A 100 -11.48 4.35 10.07
C LEU A 100 -11.14 4.30 11.56
N SER A 101 -11.61 3.25 12.24
CA SER A 101 -11.10 2.93 13.57
C SER A 101 -9.61 2.53 13.46
N THR A 102 -8.87 2.56 14.56
CA THR A 102 -7.44 2.17 14.51
C THR A 102 -7.24 0.74 14.04
N VAL A 103 -8.14 -0.18 14.39
CA VAL A 103 -8.08 -1.59 13.94
C VAL A 103 -8.41 -1.68 12.45
N ASP A 104 -9.49 -1.04 11.99
CA ASP A 104 -9.85 -1.06 10.57
C ASP A 104 -8.78 -0.37 9.70
N ALA A 105 -8.13 0.67 10.23
CA ALA A 105 -7.04 1.37 9.56
C ALA A 105 -5.81 0.45 9.41
N HIS A 106 -5.46 -0.30 10.45
CA HIS A 106 -4.38 -1.30 10.43
C HIS A 106 -4.66 -2.37 9.35
N ASP A 107 -5.84 -2.99 9.40
CA ASP A 107 -6.24 -4.02 8.43
C ASP A 107 -6.26 -3.48 6.99
N PHE A 108 -6.74 -2.24 6.81
CA PHE A 108 -6.77 -1.58 5.51
C PHE A 108 -5.36 -1.35 4.95
N ILE A 109 -4.42 -0.91 5.80
CA ILE A 109 -3.01 -0.70 5.40
C ILE A 109 -2.38 -2.02 5.00
N HIS A 110 -2.56 -3.07 5.79
CA HIS A 110 -2.06 -4.41 5.50
C HIS A 110 -2.58 -4.96 4.18
N LYS A 111 -3.89 -4.90 3.97
CA LYS A 111 -4.49 -5.32 2.71
C LYS A 111 -3.98 -4.52 1.51
N THR A 112 -3.82 -3.22 1.68
CA THR A 112 -3.29 -2.34 0.63
C THR A 112 -1.84 -2.68 0.30
N PHE A 113 -1.02 -2.92 1.32
CA PHE A 113 0.36 -3.34 1.18
C PHE A 113 0.47 -4.68 0.44
N GLN A 114 -0.33 -5.68 0.83
CA GLN A 114 -0.32 -6.99 0.17
C GLN A 114 -0.76 -6.90 -1.29
N ASN A 115 -1.79 -6.10 -1.61
CA ASN A 115 -2.19 -5.89 -2.99
C ASN A 115 -1.08 -5.25 -3.84
N ALA A 116 -0.38 -4.26 -3.29
CA ALA A 116 0.76 -3.63 -3.97
C ALA A 116 1.94 -4.60 -4.11
N LYS A 117 2.20 -5.42 -3.08
CA LYS A 117 3.22 -6.47 -3.10
C LYS A 117 2.95 -7.50 -4.19
N SER A 118 1.71 -8.01 -4.28
CA SER A 118 1.31 -8.92 -5.35
C SER A 118 1.49 -8.30 -6.73
N ALA A 119 1.17 -7.01 -6.89
CA ALA A 119 1.36 -6.32 -8.16
C ALA A 119 2.84 -6.14 -8.55
N VAL A 120 3.77 -5.92 -7.61
CA VAL A 120 5.21 -5.83 -7.98
C VAL A 120 5.84 -7.18 -8.25
N MET A 121 5.31 -8.25 -7.65
CA MET A 121 5.77 -9.63 -7.85
C MET A 121 5.28 -10.24 -9.16
N ASP A 122 4.29 -9.62 -9.81
CA ASP A 122 3.86 -10.00 -11.14
C ASP A 122 4.96 -9.69 -12.18
N GLU A 123 5.27 -10.67 -13.02
CA GLU A 123 6.31 -10.59 -14.06
C GLU A 123 5.91 -9.65 -15.20
N ASP A 124 4.61 -9.49 -15.45
CA ASP A 124 4.08 -8.69 -16.57
C ASP A 124 4.02 -7.19 -16.25
N VAL A 125 4.33 -6.79 -15.02
CA VAL A 125 4.23 -5.40 -14.57
C VAL A 125 5.44 -4.60 -15.00
N SER A 126 5.20 -3.49 -15.71
CA SER A 126 6.26 -2.64 -16.22
C SER A 126 7.06 -1.97 -15.09
N PRO A 127 8.34 -1.60 -15.32
CA PRO A 127 9.16 -0.93 -14.32
C PRO A 127 8.53 0.33 -13.70
N ILE A 128 7.80 1.11 -14.50
CA ILE A 128 7.13 2.33 -14.02
C ILE A 128 5.91 2.02 -13.16
N GLN A 129 5.18 0.94 -13.46
CA GLN A 129 4.12 0.44 -12.59
C GLN A 129 4.71 -0.14 -11.30
N LYS A 130 5.84 -0.85 -11.37
CA LYS A 130 6.57 -1.30 -10.17
C LYS A 130 6.92 -0.12 -9.27
N HIS A 131 7.42 0.98 -9.83
CA HIS A 131 7.66 2.21 -9.06
C HIS A 131 6.39 2.74 -8.35
N TYR A 132 5.25 2.78 -9.04
CA TYR A 132 3.99 3.20 -8.44
C TYR A 132 3.61 2.33 -7.24
N HIS A 133 3.65 1.01 -7.40
CA HIS A 133 3.29 0.07 -6.35
C HIS A 133 4.30 0.08 -5.19
N TYR A 134 5.59 0.24 -5.49
CA TYR A 134 6.61 0.41 -4.46
C TYR A 134 6.41 1.68 -3.63
N GLU A 135 5.99 2.80 -4.24
CA GLU A 135 5.61 4.00 -3.50
C GLU A 135 4.39 3.76 -2.59
N ILE A 136 3.41 2.97 -3.03
CA ILE A 136 2.28 2.54 -2.18
C ILE A 136 2.77 1.73 -0.99
N MET A 137 3.65 0.76 -1.20
CA MET A 137 4.22 -0.06 -0.12
C MET A 137 4.99 0.79 0.90
N ARG A 138 5.82 1.75 0.42
CA ARG A 138 6.52 2.73 1.26
C ARG A 138 5.54 3.51 2.14
N MET A 139 4.48 4.03 1.52
CA MET A 139 3.45 4.80 2.22
C MET A 139 2.72 3.98 3.28
N CYS A 140 2.43 2.71 3.00
CA CYS A 140 1.80 1.78 3.95
C CYS A 140 2.70 1.52 5.15
N LEU A 141 3.97 1.19 4.92
CA LEU A 141 4.97 0.99 5.98
C LEU A 141 5.08 2.21 6.91
N GLU A 142 5.16 3.42 6.35
CA GLU A 142 5.23 4.67 7.12
C GLU A 142 3.99 4.88 8.01
N ARG A 143 2.80 4.59 7.47
CA ARG A 143 1.53 4.80 8.18
C ARG A 143 1.29 3.74 9.23
N ASP A 144 1.66 2.49 8.95
CA ASP A 144 1.59 1.40 9.91
C ASP A 144 2.49 1.68 11.12
N LYS A 145 3.74 2.10 10.87
CA LYS A 145 4.65 2.60 11.91
C LYS A 145 4.01 3.75 12.72
N HIS A 146 3.37 4.72 12.06
CA HIS A 146 2.74 5.84 12.75
C HIS A 146 1.53 5.44 13.61
N LEU A 147 0.67 4.54 13.11
CA LEU A 147 -0.45 3.98 13.88
C LEU A 147 0.05 3.23 15.11
N ASN A 148 1.15 2.51 14.96
CA ASN A 148 1.72 1.69 16.02
C ASN A 148 2.52 2.50 17.06
N GLN A 149 3.07 3.66 16.68
CA GLN A 149 3.84 4.54 17.57
C GLN A 149 2.97 5.53 18.36
N ASN A 150 1.70 5.75 17.96
CA ASN A 150 0.78 6.65 18.65
C ASN A 150 0.06 5.95 19.82
N MET A 151 0.75 5.78 20.96
CA MET A 151 0.23 6.01 22.32
C MET A 151 1.22 5.50 23.39
N ILE A 152 2.24 6.31 23.70
CA ILE A 152 2.74 6.45 25.08
C ILE A 152 2.96 7.96 25.32
N GLY A 153 2.17 8.57 26.20
CA GLY A 153 2.52 9.88 26.79
C GLY A 153 1.71 11.12 26.37
N LYS A 154 0.38 11.08 26.38
CA LYS A 154 -0.42 12.28 26.72
C LYS A 154 -1.34 11.94 27.89
N LEU A 155 -0.76 12.07 29.09
CA LEU A 155 -1.48 12.24 30.36
C LEU A 155 -1.49 13.74 30.68
#